data_AF-Q2GQR9-F1
#
_entry.id   AF-Q2GQR9-F1
#
_cell.length_a   1.000
_cell.length_b   1.000
_cell.length_c   1.000
_cell.angle_alpha   90.00
_cell.angle_beta   90.00
_cell.angle_gamma   90.00
#
_symmetry.space_group_name_H-M   'P 1'
#
loop_
_entity.id
_entity.type
_entity.pdbx_description
1 polymer ?
#
loop_
_entity_poly.entity_id
_entity_poly.type
_entity_poly.pdbx_seq_one_letter_code
_entity_poly.pdbx_strand_id
1 'polypeptide(L)'
;MDIPTQLQTSLSTTTHPLPSLPWLRALCTPRTPTSPLPPLASLLATARTRLLSSDLTAPGLLDARWAATHALPPQLAASQAGTRESRLAVDVVVQVLDVEDVSRSRWEQAEGLEALARGEGLRGREVVRLPVGDGGGGGGGAEGEDGEGDGEGVGVGGGQEGGPQ
;
A
#
# COMPACT_ATOMS: atom_id res chain seq x y z
N MET A 1 -7.27 36.17 10.51
CA MET A 1 -7.04 34.74 10.83
C MET A 1 -5.57 34.46 10.64
N ASP A 2 -4.93 33.76 11.57
CA ASP A 2 -3.54 33.32 11.45
C ASP A 2 -3.43 32.10 10.51
N ILE A 3 -2.31 32.02 9.77
CA ILE A 3 -2.08 30.96 8.77
C ILE A 3 -2.17 29.54 9.37
N PRO A 4 -1.60 29.25 10.56
CA PRO A 4 -1.73 27.93 11.18
C PRO A 4 -3.18 27.53 11.45
N THR A 5 -4.02 28.44 11.95
CA THR A 5 -5.46 28.17 12.15
C THR A 5 -6.16 27.94 10.82
N GLN A 6 -5.85 28.71 9.79
CA GLN A 6 -6.42 28.50 8.45
C GLN A 6 -6.06 27.12 7.87
N LEU A 7 -4.82 26.67 8.07
CA LEU A 7 -4.39 25.32 7.70
C LEU A 7 -5.15 24.26 8.51
N GLN A 8 -5.29 24.44 9.82
CA GLN A 8 -6.01 23.50 10.68
C GLN A 8 -7.47 23.35 10.25
N THR A 9 -8.17 24.46 9.98
CA THR A 9 -9.56 24.44 9.46
C THR A 9 -9.65 23.76 8.10
N SER A 10 -8.66 23.97 7.22
CA SER A 10 -8.63 23.32 5.89
C SER A 10 -8.35 21.81 5.99
N LEU A 11 -7.65 21.36 7.04
CA LEU A 11 -7.37 19.95 7.28
C LEU A 11 -8.53 19.26 8.00
N SER A 12 -9.28 19.95 8.86
CA SER A 12 -10.43 19.37 9.58
C SER A 12 -11.60 18.97 8.70
N THR A 13 -11.66 19.44 7.45
CA THR A 13 -12.68 19.02 6.47
C THR A 13 -12.29 17.78 5.68
N THR A 14 -11.12 17.20 5.97
CA THR A 14 -10.60 15.99 5.31
C THR A 14 -10.62 14.80 6.27
N THR A 15 -10.49 13.58 5.74
CA THR A 15 -10.44 12.34 6.52
C THR A 15 -9.07 12.06 7.17
N HIS A 16 -8.16 13.04 7.15
CA HIS A 16 -6.84 12.92 7.75
C HIS A 16 -6.86 13.21 9.25
N PRO A 17 -5.86 12.72 10.00
CA PRO A 17 -5.74 13.08 11.40
C PRO A 17 -5.58 14.60 11.58
N LEU A 18 -6.09 15.16 12.67
CA LEU A 18 -6.02 16.60 12.89
C LEU A 18 -4.71 16.97 13.59
N PRO A 19 -3.78 17.70 12.94
CA PRO A 19 -2.54 18.13 13.58
C PRO A 19 -2.79 19.24 14.60
N SER A 20 -1.85 19.37 15.55
CA SER A 20 -1.85 20.41 16.56
C SER A 20 -1.45 21.77 15.98
N LEU A 21 -1.96 22.86 16.57
CA LEU A 21 -1.56 24.22 16.20
C LEU A 21 -0.05 24.48 16.40
N PRO A 22 0.60 24.03 17.49
CA PRO A 22 2.05 24.16 17.63
C PRO A 22 2.84 23.51 16.48
N TRP A 23 2.43 22.32 16.04
CA TRP A 23 3.09 21.63 14.92
C TRP A 23 2.92 22.39 13.61
N LEU A 24 1.71 22.91 13.33
CA LEU A 24 1.45 23.74 12.15
C LEU A 24 2.21 25.09 12.19
N ARG A 25 2.38 25.69 13.37
CA ARG A 25 3.19 26.91 13.55
C ARG A 25 4.65 26.66 13.21
N ALA A 26 5.20 25.51 13.62
CA ALA A 26 6.56 25.14 13.26
C ALA A 26 6.75 25.01 11.75
N LEU A 27 5.73 24.49 11.02
CA LEU A 27 5.74 24.45 9.56
C LEU A 27 5.68 25.84 8.91
N CYS A 28 5.00 26.78 9.54
CA CYS A 28 4.89 28.16 9.05
C CYS A 28 6.09 29.04 9.44
N THR A 29 7.04 28.52 10.22
CA THR A 29 8.20 29.29 10.65
C THR A 29 9.26 29.26 9.54
N PRO A 30 9.63 30.42 8.97
CA PRO A 30 10.65 30.47 7.93
C PRO A 30 11.99 29.99 8.48
N ARG A 31 12.67 29.12 7.72
CA ARG A 31 13.96 28.54 8.12
C ARG A 31 15.12 29.54 8.08
N THR A 32 14.98 30.59 7.27
CA THR A 32 15.93 31.68 7.15
C THR A 32 15.18 33.00 7.15
N PRO A 33 15.77 34.07 7.70
CA PRO A 33 15.10 35.38 7.80
C PRO A 33 14.77 36.01 6.43
N THR A 34 15.42 35.55 5.37
CA THR A 34 15.26 36.07 3.99
C THR A 34 14.30 35.26 3.13
N SER A 35 13.83 34.09 3.60
CA SER A 35 12.93 33.26 2.80
C SER A 35 11.48 33.74 2.96
N PRO A 36 10.77 34.08 1.86
CA PRO A 36 9.35 34.33 1.92
C PRO A 36 8.61 33.05 2.32
N LEU A 37 7.46 33.22 2.99
CA LEU A 37 6.61 32.10 3.35
C LEU A 37 5.98 31.50 2.09
N PRO A 38 5.94 30.16 1.93
CA PRO A 38 5.30 29.53 0.78
C PRO A 38 3.80 29.86 0.69
N PRO A 39 3.21 29.76 -0.51
CA PRO A 39 1.76 29.88 -0.69
C PRO A 39 0.99 28.87 0.17
N LEU A 40 -0.24 29.24 0.57
CA LEU A 40 -1.09 28.40 1.43
C LEU A 40 -1.29 26.98 0.88
N ALA A 41 -1.50 26.84 -0.44
CA ALA A 41 -1.67 25.53 -1.07
C ALA A 41 -0.42 24.64 -0.92
N SER A 42 0.77 25.22 -1.06
CA SER A 42 2.04 24.50 -0.86
C SER A 42 2.24 24.11 0.61
N LEU A 43 1.87 24.99 1.55
CA LEU A 43 1.90 24.70 2.98
C LEU A 43 0.93 23.57 3.34
N LEU A 44 -0.29 23.58 2.76
CA LEU A 44 -1.29 22.54 2.99
C LEU A 44 -0.83 21.18 2.45
N ALA A 45 -0.28 21.15 1.23
CA ALA A 45 0.29 19.94 0.67
C ALA A 45 1.46 19.43 1.53
N THR A 46 2.37 20.31 1.94
CA THR A 46 3.49 19.98 2.81
C THR A 46 3.03 19.43 4.15
N ALA A 47 2.03 20.06 4.77
CA ALA A 47 1.45 19.61 6.03
C ALA A 47 0.86 18.21 5.88
N ARG A 48 0.09 17.94 4.82
CA ARG A 48 -0.47 16.61 4.56
C ARG A 48 0.61 15.55 4.39
N THR A 49 1.59 15.80 3.52
CA THR A 49 2.68 14.84 3.28
C THR A 49 3.44 14.54 4.56
N ARG A 50 3.82 15.57 5.33
CA ARG A 50 4.56 15.37 6.59
C ARG A 50 3.73 14.66 7.64
N LEU A 51 2.44 14.95 7.74
CA LEU A 51 1.55 14.29 8.67
C LEU A 51 1.41 12.80 8.35
N LEU A 52 1.19 12.45 7.08
CA LEU A 52 1.07 11.06 6.62
C LEU A 52 2.38 10.25 6.74
N SER A 53 3.52 10.93 6.75
CA SER A 53 4.83 10.32 6.97
C SER A 53 5.31 10.37 8.43
N SER A 54 4.51 10.91 9.35
CA SER A 54 4.88 11.03 10.76
C SER A 54 4.41 9.83 11.57
N ASP A 55 5.12 9.52 12.64
CA ASP A 55 4.65 8.63 13.69
C ASP A 55 3.48 9.29 14.43
N LEU A 56 2.30 8.67 14.39
CA LEU A 56 1.09 9.21 15.03
C LEU A 56 1.19 9.22 16.56
N THR A 57 2.14 8.48 17.14
CA THR A 57 2.44 8.50 18.58
C THR A 57 3.34 9.66 19.00
N ALA A 58 3.91 10.42 18.04
CA ALA A 58 4.81 11.52 18.32
C ALA A 58 4.12 12.61 19.17
N PRO A 59 4.70 12.99 20.32
CA PRO A 59 4.07 13.92 21.24
C PRO A 59 3.90 15.30 20.59
N GLY A 60 2.70 15.86 20.71
CA GLY A 60 2.39 17.18 20.18
C GLY A 60 2.18 17.23 18.66
N LEU A 61 2.21 16.10 17.94
CA LEU A 61 1.85 16.05 16.52
C LEU A 61 0.36 16.32 16.31
N LEU A 62 -0.50 15.59 17.03
CA LEU A 62 -1.95 15.63 16.88
C LEU A 62 -2.60 16.58 17.89
N ASP A 63 -3.75 17.12 17.52
CA ASP A 63 -4.59 17.86 18.46
C ASP A 63 -5.13 16.91 19.55
N ALA A 64 -4.91 17.25 20.82
CA ALA A 64 -5.19 16.34 21.94
C ALA A 64 -6.68 15.97 22.06
N ARG A 65 -7.60 16.90 21.74
CA ARG A 65 -9.05 16.62 21.82
C ARG A 65 -9.48 15.70 20.69
N TRP A 66 -8.87 15.87 19.51
CA TRP A 66 -9.12 15.02 18.36
C TRP A 66 -8.58 13.61 18.60
N ALA A 67 -7.33 13.51 19.07
CA ALA A 67 -6.70 12.23 19.39
C ALA A 67 -7.47 11.43 20.47
N ALA A 68 -8.01 12.11 21.49
CA ALA A 68 -8.80 11.45 22.53
C ALA A 68 -10.16 10.89 22.04
N THR A 69 -10.70 11.44 20.95
CA THR A 69 -12.01 11.05 20.40
C THR A 69 -11.92 10.11 19.20
N HIS A 70 -10.80 10.12 18.47
CA HIS A 70 -10.57 9.33 17.26
C HIS A 70 -9.54 8.21 17.48
N ALA A 71 -9.42 7.73 18.73
CA ALA A 71 -8.59 6.59 19.11
C ALA A 71 -9.43 5.32 19.29
N LEU A 72 -8.77 4.16 19.28
CA LEU A 72 -9.42 2.91 19.64
C LEU A 72 -9.97 2.97 21.07
N PRO A 73 -11.15 2.37 21.34
CA PRO A 73 -11.73 2.40 22.68
C PRO A 73 -10.76 1.82 23.73
N PRO A 74 -10.58 2.48 24.89
CA PRO A 74 -9.65 2.01 25.92
C PRO A 74 -10.02 0.61 26.47
N GLN A 75 -11.29 0.24 26.37
CA GLN A 75 -11.80 -1.07 26.74
C GLN A 75 -11.23 -2.21 25.87
N LEU A 76 -10.66 -1.91 24.68
CA LEU A 76 -9.98 -2.90 23.86
C LEU A 76 -8.68 -3.40 24.50
N ALA A 77 -7.96 -2.52 25.21
CA ALA A 77 -6.72 -2.88 25.91
C ALA A 77 -6.98 -3.63 27.22
N ALA A 78 -8.17 -3.47 27.81
CA ALA A 78 -8.59 -4.25 28.96
C ALA A 78 -9.15 -5.59 28.48
N SER A 79 -8.60 -6.71 28.97
CA SER A 79 -9.14 -8.05 28.70
C SER A 79 -10.58 -8.17 29.21
N GLN A 80 -11.57 -7.88 28.36
CA GLN A 80 -12.99 -7.99 28.67
C GLN A 80 -13.46 -9.42 28.37
N ALA A 81 -13.49 -10.28 29.39
CA ALA A 81 -14.18 -11.56 29.30
C ALA A 81 -15.69 -11.31 29.08
N GLY A 82 -16.17 -11.50 27.84
CA GLY A 82 -17.61 -11.47 27.52
C GLY A 82 -18.01 -10.62 26.32
N THR A 83 -17.15 -9.75 25.80
CA THR A 83 -17.46 -8.96 24.59
C THR A 83 -16.81 -9.60 23.36
N ARG A 84 -17.63 -10.21 22.50
CA ARG A 84 -17.16 -10.85 21.25
C ARG A 84 -16.74 -9.83 20.19
N GLU A 85 -17.52 -8.75 20.07
CA GLU A 85 -17.31 -7.70 19.08
C GLU A 85 -17.88 -6.37 19.59
N SER A 86 -17.38 -5.27 19.05
CA SER A 86 -17.90 -3.93 19.28
C SER A 86 -17.74 -3.09 18.03
N ARG A 87 -18.67 -2.15 17.80
CA ARG A 87 -18.61 -1.22 16.68
C ARG A 87 -17.87 0.04 17.10
N LEU A 88 -17.01 0.55 16.22
CA LEU A 88 -16.41 1.87 16.39
C LEU A 88 -17.50 2.93 16.17
N ALA A 89 -17.58 3.89 17.09
CA ALA A 89 -18.61 4.95 17.05
C ALA A 89 -18.27 6.09 16.08
N VAL A 90 -16.99 6.22 15.73
CA VAL A 90 -16.43 7.24 14.85
C VAL A 90 -15.34 6.62 13.99
N ASP A 91 -14.94 7.33 12.93
CA ASP A 91 -13.76 6.95 12.15
C ASP A 91 -12.50 7.07 13.02
N VAL A 92 -11.76 5.97 13.12
CA VAL A 92 -10.51 5.88 13.88
C VAL A 92 -9.35 5.79 12.89
N VAL A 93 -8.43 6.73 13.00
CA VAL A 93 -7.19 6.71 12.19
C VAL A 93 -6.16 5.86 12.92
N VAL A 94 -5.60 4.87 12.23
CA VAL A 94 -4.55 3.99 12.76
C VAL A 94 -3.29 4.08 11.91
N GLN A 95 -2.15 3.81 12.52
CA GLN A 95 -0.88 3.61 11.83
C GLN A 95 -0.60 2.12 11.73
N VAL A 96 -0.39 1.63 10.51
CA VAL A 96 0.02 0.24 10.27
C VAL A 96 1.49 0.12 10.68
N LEU A 97 1.76 -0.69 11.70
CA LEU A 97 3.13 -0.92 12.19
C LEU A 97 3.81 -2.06 11.43
N ASP A 98 3.06 -3.10 11.10
CA ASP A 98 3.56 -4.27 10.40
C ASP A 98 2.41 -4.96 9.65
N VAL A 99 2.75 -5.73 8.61
CA VAL A 99 1.82 -6.53 7.82
C VAL A 99 2.45 -7.90 7.59
N GLU A 100 1.83 -8.93 8.16
CA GLU A 100 2.24 -10.32 7.96
C GLU A 100 1.18 -11.10 7.19
N ASP A 101 1.61 -11.95 6.25
CA ASP A 101 0.76 -12.94 5.62
C ASP A 101 0.64 -14.18 6.51
N VAL A 102 -0.54 -14.37 7.09
CA VAL A 102 -0.85 -15.51 7.96
C VAL A 102 -1.45 -16.70 7.21
N SER A 103 -1.69 -16.57 5.90
CA SER A 103 -2.21 -17.67 5.07
C SER A 103 -1.14 -18.65 4.63
N ARG A 104 0.14 -18.24 4.69
CA ARG A 104 1.32 -19.03 4.30
C ARG A 104 2.28 -19.18 5.46
N SER A 105 3.04 -20.26 5.49
CA SER A 105 4.06 -20.42 6.53
C SER A 105 5.20 -19.42 6.34
N ARG A 106 5.80 -18.95 7.44
CA ARG A 106 6.99 -18.08 7.40
C ARG A 106 8.15 -18.73 6.63
N TRP A 107 8.26 -20.05 6.69
CA TRP A 107 9.27 -20.81 5.96
C TRP A 107 9.05 -20.76 4.45
N GLU A 108 7.83 -21.00 3.98
CA GLU A 108 7.48 -20.93 2.56
C GLU A 108 7.68 -19.51 1.98
N GLN A 109 7.36 -18.49 2.78
CA GLN A 109 7.64 -17.10 2.43
C GLN A 109 9.15 -16.84 2.32
N ALA A 110 9.95 -17.36 3.26
CA ALA A 110 11.41 -17.25 3.23
C ALA A 110 12.01 -17.98 2.01
N GLU A 111 11.59 -19.21 1.73
CA GLU A 111 12.02 -19.97 0.54
C GLU A 111 11.70 -19.24 -0.75
N GLY A 112 10.51 -18.64 -0.86
CA GLY A 112 10.13 -17.84 -2.02
C GLY A 112 11.01 -16.60 -2.19
N LEU A 113 11.34 -15.90 -1.10
CA LEU A 113 12.24 -14.75 -1.14
C LEU A 113 13.66 -15.15 -1.55
N GLU A 114 14.17 -16.28 -1.06
CA GLU A 114 15.48 -16.78 -1.47
C GLU A 114 15.50 -17.24 -2.94
N ALA A 115 14.43 -17.89 -3.42
CA ALA A 115 14.28 -18.26 -4.81
C ALA A 115 14.32 -17.01 -5.72
N LEU A 116 13.58 -15.96 -5.36
CA LEU A 116 13.64 -14.68 -6.06
C LEU A 116 15.04 -14.07 -6.06
N ALA A 117 15.77 -14.13 -4.93
CA ALA A 117 17.15 -13.65 -4.85
C ALA A 117 18.11 -14.46 -5.75
N ARG A 118 17.82 -15.74 -5.98
CA ARG A 118 18.53 -16.60 -6.94
C ARG A 118 18.06 -16.43 -8.39
N GLY A 119 17.01 -15.64 -8.63
CA GLY A 119 16.37 -15.49 -9.94
C GLY A 119 15.57 -16.73 -10.36
N GLU A 120 15.06 -17.50 -9.40
CA GLU A 120 14.29 -18.71 -9.61
C GLU A 120 12.79 -18.41 -9.42
N GLY A 121 11.97 -18.89 -10.35
CA GLY A 121 10.51 -18.86 -10.29
C GLY A 121 9.93 -20.25 -10.50
N LEU A 122 8.62 -20.40 -10.36
CA LEU A 122 7.92 -21.67 -10.59
C LEU A 122 7.05 -21.59 -11.84
N ARG A 123 7.14 -22.58 -12.73
CA ARG A 123 6.18 -22.82 -13.82
C ARG A 123 5.50 -24.16 -13.57
N GLY A 124 4.30 -24.13 -12.99
CA GLY A 124 3.63 -25.34 -12.51
C GLY A 124 4.40 -25.97 -11.34
N ARG A 125 5.01 -27.16 -11.56
CA ARG A 125 5.85 -27.85 -10.56
C ARG A 125 7.35 -27.76 -10.86
N GLU A 126 7.73 -27.01 -11.91
CA GLU A 126 9.11 -26.87 -12.36
C GLU A 126 9.73 -25.54 -11.91
N VAL A 127 10.99 -25.57 -11.49
CA VAL A 127 11.78 -24.38 -11.16
C VAL A 127 12.44 -23.85 -12.43
N VAL A 128 12.12 -22.60 -12.80
CA VAL A 128 12.65 -21.93 -13.99
C VAL A 128 13.49 -20.73 -13.60
N ARG A 129 14.55 -20.44 -14.35
CA ARG A 129 15.32 -19.20 -14.18
C ARG A 129 14.61 -18.05 -14.88
N LEU A 130 14.36 -16.98 -14.13
CA LEU A 130 13.74 -15.77 -14.65
C LEU A 130 14.80 -14.92 -15.36
N PRO A 131 14.52 -14.38 -16.56
CA PRO A 131 15.42 -13.45 -17.23
C PRO A 131 15.54 -12.16 -16.39
N VAL A 132 16.78 -11.73 -16.11
CA VAL A 132 17.07 -10.50 -15.37
C VAL A 132 16.82 -9.31 -16.31
N GLY A 133 15.56 -8.89 -16.42
CA GLY A 133 15.14 -7.69 -17.14
C GLY A 133 14.93 -6.53 -16.17
N ASP A 134 15.75 -5.50 -16.32
CA ASP A 134 15.72 -4.26 -15.55
C ASP A 134 14.32 -3.60 -15.58
N GLY A 135 13.80 -3.27 -14.39
CA GLY A 135 12.80 -2.22 -14.18
C GLY A 135 11.41 -2.34 -14.83
N GLY A 136 10.43 -2.78 -14.03
CA GLY A 136 9.12 -2.13 -14.01
C GLY A 136 7.91 -2.96 -14.42
N GLY A 137 7.01 -3.17 -13.46
CA GLY A 137 5.58 -3.11 -13.71
C GLY A 137 4.82 -4.44 -13.75
N GLY A 138 4.03 -4.66 -12.69
CA GLY A 138 2.72 -5.30 -12.78
C GLY A 138 2.73 -6.82 -12.82
N GLY A 139 2.27 -7.45 -11.73
CA GLY A 139 1.82 -8.83 -11.76
C GLY A 139 0.67 -8.99 -12.76
N GLY A 140 1.00 -9.39 -13.98
CA GLY A 140 0.04 -9.95 -14.93
C GLY A 140 -0.31 -11.34 -14.45
N GLY A 141 -1.53 -11.50 -13.95
CA GLY A 141 -2.15 -12.82 -13.84
C GLY A 141 -2.15 -13.44 -15.24
N ALA A 142 -1.45 -14.55 -15.39
CA ALA A 142 -1.52 -15.37 -16.59
C ALA A 142 -2.87 -16.11 -16.54
N GLU A 143 -3.89 -15.51 -17.14
CA GLU A 143 -5.09 -16.24 -17.57
C GLU A 143 -4.65 -17.27 -18.62
N GLY A 144 -5.10 -18.52 -18.43
CA GLY A 144 -4.78 -19.63 -19.32
C GLY A 144 -5.47 -19.45 -20.67
N GLU A 145 -4.67 -19.49 -21.74
CA GLU A 145 -5.19 -19.78 -23.08
C GLU A 145 -5.35 -21.30 -23.21
N ASP A 146 -6.59 -21.75 -23.06
CA ASP A 146 -7.02 -23.09 -23.43
C ASP A 146 -6.97 -23.22 -24.95
N GLY A 147 -6.04 -24.02 -25.45
CA GLY A 147 -5.95 -24.40 -26.86
C GLY A 147 -7.01 -25.44 -27.19
N GLU A 148 -8.12 -25.00 -27.78
CA GLU A 148 -9.17 -25.86 -28.31
C GLU A 148 -8.74 -26.43 -29.66
N GLY A 149 -8.52 -27.74 -29.68
CA GLY A 149 -8.23 -28.49 -30.89
C GLY A 149 -9.52 -29.03 -31.49
N ASP A 150 -9.88 -28.51 -32.66
CA ASP A 150 -10.86 -29.15 -33.54
C ASP A 150 -10.15 -29.82 -34.70
N GLY A 151 -10.21 -31.15 -34.69
CA GLY A 151 -9.85 -31.98 -35.81
C GLY A 151 -10.99 -32.02 -36.82
N GLU A 152 -10.67 -31.75 -38.09
CA GLU A 152 -11.51 -32.19 -39.20
C GLU A 152 -10.63 -32.94 -40.20
N GLY A 153 -10.89 -34.24 -40.31
CA GLY A 153 -10.21 -35.14 -41.20
C GLY A 153 -10.71 -34.98 -42.63
N VAL A 154 -9.78 -34.86 -43.58
CA VAL A 154 -10.04 -35.15 -44.99
C VAL A 154 -8.98 -36.13 -45.45
N GLY A 155 -9.39 -37.39 -45.55
CA GLY A 155 -8.60 -38.41 -46.21
C GLY A 155 -8.69 -38.28 -47.72
N VAL A 156 -7.55 -38.30 -48.39
CA VAL A 156 -7.43 -38.78 -49.77
C VAL A 156 -6.10 -39.53 -49.88
N GLY A 157 -6.19 -40.85 -49.96
CA GLY A 157 -5.09 -41.71 -50.39
C GLY A 157 -4.94 -41.67 -51.91
N GLY A 158 -3.71 -41.80 -52.37
CA GLY A 158 -3.40 -41.92 -53.79
C GLY A 158 -1.91 -41.88 -54.04
N GLY A 159 -1.23 -43.01 -53.83
CA GLY A 159 0.12 -43.19 -54.37
C GLY A 159 0.06 -43.53 -55.85
N GLN A 160 0.92 -42.91 -56.66
CA GLN A 160 1.56 -43.61 -57.76
C GLN A 160 2.88 -42.94 -58.18
N GLU A 161 3.79 -43.81 -58.58
CA GLU A 161 5.20 -43.65 -58.93
C GLU A 161 5.48 -42.86 -60.22
N GLY A 162 6.76 -42.47 -60.40
CA GLY A 162 7.38 -42.04 -61.66
C GLY A 162 8.13 -40.71 -61.46
N GLY A 163 9.44 -40.67 -61.25
CA GLY A 163 10.50 -41.05 -62.19
C GLY A 163 11.12 -39.76 -62.77
N PRO A 164 12.44 -39.51 -62.66
CA PRO A 164 13.02 -38.21 -63.02
C PRO A 164 13.36 -38.16 -64.52
N GLN A 165 13.09 -37.02 -65.17
CA GLN A 165 14.00 -36.20 -66.00
C GLN A 165 13.38 -34.82 -66.20
#